data_AF-A0A3D1QTR1-F1
#
_entry.id   AF-A0A3D1QTR1-F1
#
_cell.length_a   1.000
_cell.length_b   1.000
_cell.length_c   1.000
_cell.angle_alpha   90.00
_cell.angle_beta   90.00
_cell.angle_gamma   90.00
#
_symmetry.space_group_name_H-M   'P 1'
#
loop_
_entity.id
_entity.type
_entity.pdbx_description
1 polymer ?
#
loop_
_entity_poly.entity_id
_entity_poly.type
_entity_poly.pdbx_seq_one_letter_code
_entity_poly.pdbx_strand_id
1 'polypeptide(L)'
;QAAEAPDAGEADKGQPVEGMPASDFKTKFSRCFEYRNDSLVNGLAGGQVWGLKDLSICRDLHPTFVSNSVLLYEDKLSAIRPNEELARKQYLLVDGKLVPFEEAEKLKKEKEAAPAASP
;
A
#
# COMPACT_ATOMS: atom_id res chain seq x y z
N GLN A 1 -18.46 -35.63 -17.03
CA GLN A 1 -17.02 -35.32 -17.00
C GLN A 1 -16.87 -33.83 -16.71
N ALA A 2 -15.88 -33.51 -15.87
CA ALA A 2 -15.22 -32.23 -15.59
C ALA A 2 -16.05 -30.93 -15.63
N ALA A 3 -16.20 -30.32 -14.44
CA ALA A 3 -16.41 -28.89 -14.29
C ALA A 3 -15.27 -28.13 -14.99
N GLU A 4 -15.61 -27.33 -15.98
CA GLU A 4 -14.70 -26.32 -16.54
C GLU A 4 -14.41 -25.30 -15.45
N ALA A 5 -13.21 -25.38 -14.87
CA ALA A 5 -12.65 -24.30 -14.09
C ALA A 5 -12.62 -23.05 -14.99
N PRO A 6 -13.12 -21.88 -14.54
CA PRO A 6 -13.03 -20.68 -15.34
C PRO A 6 -11.57 -20.42 -15.66
N ASP A 7 -11.34 -20.24 -16.97
CA ASP A 7 -10.07 -19.99 -17.62
C ASP A 7 -9.14 -19.14 -16.74
N ALA A 8 -8.15 -19.82 -16.17
CA ALA A 8 -7.11 -19.26 -15.34
C ALA A 8 -5.93 -18.81 -16.22
N GLY A 9 -6.16 -18.19 -17.37
CA GLY A 9 -5.15 -18.06 -18.42
C GLY A 9 -4.75 -16.65 -18.83
N GLU A 10 -5.68 -15.71 -18.92
CA GLU A 10 -5.33 -14.34 -19.29
C GLU A 10 -5.06 -13.51 -18.03
N ALA A 11 -3.80 -13.49 -17.62
CA ALA A 11 -3.27 -12.28 -17.01
C ALA A 11 -3.52 -11.18 -18.04
N ASP A 12 -4.62 -10.43 -17.84
CA ASP A 12 -4.96 -9.24 -18.61
C ASP A 12 -3.65 -8.45 -18.78
N LYS A 13 -3.14 -8.38 -20.01
CA LYS A 13 -1.88 -7.71 -20.32
C LYS A 13 -1.94 -6.20 -20.02
N GLY A 14 -3.10 -5.69 -19.60
CA GLY A 14 -3.27 -4.36 -19.06
C GLY A 14 -2.39 -4.15 -17.82
N GLN A 15 -1.87 -2.94 -17.69
CA GLN A 15 -1.24 -2.51 -16.45
C GLN A 15 -2.34 -2.04 -15.48
N PRO A 16 -2.13 -2.17 -14.15
CA PRO A 16 -2.92 -1.43 -13.18
C PRO A 16 -2.93 0.06 -13.54
N VAL A 17 -4.11 0.68 -13.60
CA VAL A 17 -4.28 2.10 -13.91
C VAL A 17 -5.00 2.83 -12.79
N GLU A 18 -4.65 4.09 -12.57
CA GLU A 18 -5.33 4.96 -11.62
C GLU A 18 -6.82 5.09 -11.96
N GLY A 19 -7.68 5.04 -10.93
CA GLY A 19 -9.13 5.03 -11.07
C GLY A 19 -9.76 3.64 -11.23
N MET A 20 -8.97 2.58 -11.45
CA MET A 20 -9.48 1.20 -11.46
C MET A 20 -10.13 0.82 -10.11
N PRO A 21 -11.25 0.10 -10.07
CA PRO A 21 -11.82 -0.40 -8.82
C PRO A 21 -10.84 -1.30 -8.06
N ALA A 22 -10.77 -1.18 -6.73
CA ALA A 22 -9.89 -1.99 -5.89
C ALA A 22 -10.23 -3.49 -6.01
N SER A 23 -11.51 -3.81 -6.16
CA SER A 23 -12.00 -5.17 -6.40
C SER A 23 -11.52 -5.75 -7.73
N ASP A 24 -11.54 -4.95 -8.81
CA ASP A 24 -10.97 -5.34 -10.11
C ASP A 24 -9.45 -5.54 -10.00
N PHE A 25 -8.76 -4.61 -9.34
CA PHE A 25 -7.32 -4.73 -9.15
C PHE A 25 -6.95 -6.03 -8.43
N LYS A 26 -7.62 -6.31 -7.30
CA LYS A 26 -7.37 -7.53 -6.52
C LYS A 26 -7.70 -8.79 -7.31
N THR A 27 -8.79 -8.80 -8.06
CA THR A 27 -9.18 -9.96 -8.87
C THR A 27 -8.18 -10.23 -10.00
N LYS A 28 -7.79 -9.20 -10.75
CA LYS A 28 -6.95 -9.34 -11.95
C LYS A 28 -5.46 -9.47 -11.64
N PHE A 29 -4.97 -8.78 -10.60
CA PHE A 29 -3.53 -8.61 -10.38
C PHE A 29 -3.00 -9.26 -9.09
N SER A 30 -3.83 -9.84 -8.22
CA SER A 30 -3.37 -10.52 -6.98
C SER A 30 -2.39 -11.67 -7.19
N ARG A 31 -2.31 -12.23 -8.40
CA ARG A 31 -1.28 -13.23 -8.75
C ARG A 31 0.11 -12.62 -8.72
N CYS A 32 0.28 -11.40 -9.24
CA CYS A 32 1.56 -10.71 -9.35
C CYS A 32 1.79 -9.58 -8.36
N PHE A 33 0.74 -9.11 -7.70
CA PHE A 33 0.83 -8.07 -6.67
C PHE A 33 0.49 -8.66 -5.30
N GLU A 34 1.20 -8.20 -4.28
CA GLU A 34 0.97 -8.55 -2.89
C GLU A 34 0.78 -7.29 -2.05
N TYR A 35 -0.07 -7.39 -1.03
CA TYR A 35 -0.18 -6.36 -0.01
C TYR A 35 1.14 -6.25 0.76
N ARG A 36 1.63 -5.02 0.95
CA ARG A 36 2.89 -4.74 1.67
C ARG A 36 2.65 -4.11 3.03
N ASN A 37 1.83 -3.05 3.07
CA ASN A 37 1.51 -2.29 4.27
C ASN A 37 0.31 -1.37 4.04
N ASP A 38 -0.24 -0.84 5.13
CA ASP A 38 -1.13 0.31 5.08
C ASP A 38 -0.33 1.62 5.02
N SER A 39 -0.94 2.65 4.44
CA SER A 39 -0.41 4.00 4.30
C SER A 39 -1.50 5.03 4.60
N LEU A 40 -1.10 6.21 5.06
CA LEU A 40 -2.01 7.36 5.14
C LEU A 40 -2.14 8.02 3.78
N VAL A 41 -3.37 8.36 3.41
CA VAL A 41 -3.67 9.17 2.23
C VAL A 41 -4.13 10.54 2.74
N ASN A 42 -3.34 11.58 2.51
CA ASN A 42 -3.62 12.94 3.03
C ASN A 42 -3.88 12.99 4.55
N GLY A 43 -3.19 12.14 5.33
CA GLY A 43 -3.38 12.05 6.79
C GLY A 43 -4.55 11.18 7.23
N LEU A 44 -5.31 10.58 6.30
CA LEU A 44 -6.40 9.65 6.60
C LEU A 44 -5.93 8.19 6.50
N ALA A 45 -6.28 7.40 7.51
CA ALA A 45 -6.01 5.97 7.52
C ALA A 45 -6.89 5.22 6.52
N GLY A 46 -6.35 4.17 5.91
CA GLY A 46 -7.09 3.26 5.03
C GLY A 46 -6.50 3.07 3.63
N GLY A 47 -5.36 3.68 3.32
CA GLY A 47 -4.64 3.38 2.08
C GLY A 47 -3.95 2.03 2.16
N GLN A 48 -4.22 1.11 1.24
CA GLN A 48 -3.55 -0.18 1.17
C GLN A 48 -2.48 -0.14 0.07
N VAL A 49 -1.22 -0.38 0.44
CA VAL A 49 -0.11 -0.43 -0.52
C VAL A 49 0.09 -1.86 -1.02
N TRP A 50 0.09 -2.01 -2.33
CA TRP A 50 0.33 -3.26 -3.03
C TRP A 50 1.57 -3.12 -3.91
N GLY A 51 2.54 -4.01 -3.72
CA GLY A 51 3.77 -4.04 -4.50
C GLY A 51 3.82 -5.25 -5.41
N LEU A 52 4.63 -5.19 -6.45
CA LEU A 52 4.92 -6.35 -7.27
C LEU A 52 5.62 -7.43 -6.43
N LYS A 53 5.20 -8.69 -6.60
CA LYS A 53 5.85 -9.85 -5.98
C LYS A 53 7.23 -10.08 -6.57
N ASP A 54 8.10 -10.71 -5.79
CA ASP A 54 9.46 -11.07 -6.21
C ASP A 54 9.48 -12.33 -7.10
N LEU A 55 8.74 -12.28 -8.21
CA LEU A 55 8.63 -13.38 -9.17
C LEU A 55 9.08 -12.91 -10.54
N SER A 56 10.01 -13.63 -11.17
CA SER A 56 10.57 -13.25 -12.47
C SER A 56 9.50 -13.04 -13.54
N ILE A 57 8.45 -13.88 -13.56
CA ILE A 57 7.33 -13.74 -14.49
C ILE A 57 6.52 -12.45 -14.26
N CYS A 58 6.35 -12.02 -13.02
CA CYS A 58 5.61 -10.80 -12.71
C CYS A 58 6.41 -9.55 -13.05
N ARG A 59 7.74 -9.60 -12.91
CA ARG A 59 8.64 -8.53 -13.36
C ARG A 59 8.63 -8.38 -14.89
N ASP A 60 8.56 -9.49 -15.62
CA ASP A 60 8.47 -9.49 -17.08
C ASP A 60 7.12 -8.95 -17.58
N LEU A 61 6.02 -9.34 -16.93
CA LEU A 61 4.67 -8.89 -17.26
C LEU A 61 4.39 -7.42 -16.85
N HIS A 62 4.98 -6.96 -15.76
CA HIS A 62 4.72 -5.63 -15.18
C HIS A 62 6.02 -4.87 -14.82
N PRO A 63 6.90 -4.61 -15.81
CA PRO A 63 8.24 -4.05 -15.56
C PRO A 63 8.19 -2.66 -14.90
N THR A 64 7.17 -1.86 -15.19
CA THR A 64 6.96 -0.54 -14.57
C THR A 64 6.81 -0.62 -13.04
N PHE A 65 6.30 -1.74 -12.52
CA PHE A 65 5.98 -1.92 -11.09
C PHE A 65 7.11 -2.58 -10.30
N VAL A 66 8.28 -2.78 -10.92
CA VAL A 66 9.49 -3.16 -10.19
C VAL A 66 9.91 -2.05 -9.22
N SER A 67 9.82 -0.79 -9.67
CA SER A 67 10.18 0.40 -8.87
C SER A 67 8.98 1.17 -8.34
N ASN A 68 7.76 0.75 -8.67
CA ASN A 68 6.52 1.42 -8.28
C ASN A 68 5.55 0.50 -7.54
N SER A 69 4.84 1.06 -6.58
CA SER A 69 3.76 0.43 -5.84
C SER A 69 2.42 1.08 -6.14
N VAL A 70 1.37 0.31 -5.89
CA VAL A 70 -0.02 0.69 -6.09
C VAL A 70 -0.64 1.05 -4.75
N LEU A 71 -1.34 2.17 -4.68
CA LEU A 71 -2.10 2.60 -3.51
C LEU A 71 -3.60 2.42 -3.79
N LEU A 72 -4.25 1.55 -3.02
CA LEU A 72 -5.71 1.39 -3.03
C LEU A 72 -6.30 2.24 -1.90
N TYR A 73 -7.25 3.11 -2.21
CA TYR A 73 -7.93 3.97 -1.24
C TYR A 73 -9.35 4.27 -1.74
N GLU A 74 -10.32 4.35 -0.83
CA GLU A 74 -11.75 4.55 -1.17
C GLU A 74 -12.26 3.61 -2.28
N ASP A 75 -11.96 2.32 -2.16
CA ASP A 75 -12.35 1.25 -3.08
C ASP A 75 -11.84 1.40 -4.54
N LYS A 76 -10.78 2.18 -4.77
CA LYS A 76 -10.13 2.29 -6.07
C LYS A 76 -8.61 2.34 -5.97
N LEU A 77 -7.95 2.11 -7.10
CA LEU A 77 -6.54 2.43 -7.31
C LEU A 77 -6.42 3.95 -7.33
N SER A 78 -6.01 4.51 -6.20
CA SER A 78 -5.94 5.95 -6.02
C SER A 78 -4.65 6.56 -6.54
N ALA A 79 -3.54 5.81 -6.50
CA ALA A 79 -2.26 6.29 -7.02
C ALA A 79 -1.31 5.15 -7.38
N ILE A 80 -0.40 5.43 -8.31
CA ILE A 80 0.81 4.63 -8.58
C ILE A 80 2.00 5.51 -8.24
N ARG A 81 2.89 5.04 -7.36
CA ARG A 81 4.02 5.83 -6.85
C ARG A 81 5.28 4.99 -6.72
N PRO A 82 6.47 5.61 -6.78
CA PRO A 82 7.72 4.97 -6.41
C PRO A 82 7.62 4.23 -5.07
N ASN A 83 8.25 3.07 -4.98
CA ASN A 83 8.25 2.23 -3.77
C ASN A 83 8.73 2.99 -2.53
N GLU A 84 9.66 3.93 -2.72
CA GLU A 84 10.23 4.76 -1.66
C GLU A 84 9.21 5.75 -1.07
N GLU A 85 8.28 6.27 -1.89
CA GLU A 85 7.25 7.21 -1.42
C GLU A 85 6.15 6.51 -0.62
N LEU A 86 5.87 5.24 -0.95
CA LEU A 86 4.86 4.40 -0.28
C LEU A 86 5.46 3.41 0.73
N ALA A 87 6.75 3.53 1.00
CA ALA A 87 7.45 2.72 1.99
C ALA A 87 6.72 2.78 3.35
N ARG A 88 6.87 1.73 4.17
CA ARG A 88 6.28 1.61 5.51
C ARG A 88 6.54 2.85 6.35
N LYS A 89 5.64 3.82 6.29
CA LYS A 89 5.43 4.73 7.40
C LYS A 89 4.76 3.87 8.45
N GLN A 90 5.54 3.37 9.41
CA GLN A 90 4.94 2.73 10.58
C GLN A 90 4.03 3.79 11.21
N TYR A 91 2.81 3.44 11.58
CA TYR A 91 1.91 4.36 12.26
C TYR A 91 1.73 3.86 13.68
N LEU A 92 1.86 4.76 14.65
CA LEU A 92 1.60 4.48 16.06
C LEU A 92 0.28 5.10 16.46
N LEU A 93 -0.45 4.40 17.31
CA LEU A 93 -1.62 4.96 17.96
C LEU A 93 -1.12 5.83 19.13
N VAL A 94 -1.27 7.14 19.03
CA VAL A 94 -0.95 8.12 20.10
C VAL A 94 -2.23 8.88 20.42
N ASP A 95 -2.67 8.80 21.69
CA ASP A 95 -3.87 9.51 22.18
C ASP A 95 -5.13 9.24 21.32
N GLY A 96 -5.30 7.99 20.86
CA GLY A 96 -6.44 7.57 20.03
C GLY A 96 -6.35 7.96 18.55
N LYS A 97 -5.24 8.59 18.12
CA LYS A 97 -4.98 8.98 16.73
C LYS A 97 -3.81 8.18 16.15
N LEU A 98 -3.94 7.73 14.90
CA LEU A 98 -2.82 7.14 14.17
C LEU A 98 -1.91 8.26 13.66
N VAL A 99 -0.67 8.29 14.16
CA VAL A 99 0.37 9.25 13.77
C VAL A 99 1.53 8.53 13.09
N PRO A 100 2.17 9.13 12.07
CA PRO A 100 3.38 8.57 11.46
C PRO A 100 4.46 8.34 12.52
N PHE A 101 5.22 7.26 12.43
CA PHE A 101 6.22 6.87 13.43
C PHE A 101 7.24 7.97 13.67
N GLU A 102 7.72 8.66 12.63
CA GLU A 102 8.63 9.81 12.78
C GLU A 102 7.99 10.95 13.59
N GLU A 103 6.71 11.25 13.35
CA GLU A 103 5.97 12.27 14.11
C GLU A 103 5.67 11.80 15.53
N ALA A 104 5.36 10.51 15.70
CA ALA A 104 5.15 9.88 17.01
C ALA A 104 6.43 9.87 17.85
N GLU A 105 7.59 9.59 17.24
CA GLU A 105 8.90 9.68 17.87
C GLU A 105 9.22 11.13 18.25
N LYS A 106 8.89 12.09 17.38
CA LYS A 106 9.06 13.51 17.69
C LYS A 106 8.17 13.94 18.85
N LEU A 107 6.89 13.56 18.85
CA LEU A 107 5.94 13.83 19.94
C LEU A 107 6.36 13.18 21.26
N LYS A 108 6.90 11.96 21.21
CA LYS A 108 7.48 11.29 22.39
C LYS A 108 8.71 12.04 22.91
N LYS A 109 9.64 12.43 22.03
CA LYS A 109 10.81 13.22 22.41
C LYS A 109 10.42 14.60 22.96
N GLU A 110 9.41 15.26 22.42
CA GLU A 110 8.91 16.54 22.96
C GLU A 110 8.20 16.37 24.31
N LYS A 111 7.43 15.29 24.53
CA LYS A 111 6.85 14.97 25.85
C LYS A 111 7.92 14.59 26.89
N GLU A 112 9.02 13.96 26.48
CA GLU A 112 10.14 13.61 27.36
C GLU A 112 11.09 14.79 27.60
N ALA A 113 11.19 15.71 26.65
CA ALA A 113 12.01 16.93 26.72
C ALA A 113 11.28 18.13 27.33
N ALA A 114 9.95 18.05 27.53
CA ALA A 114 9.24 19.02 28.37
C ALA A 114 9.78 18.86 29.79
N PRO A 115 10.56 19.83 30.32
CA PRO A 115 11.02 19.74 31.69
C PRO A 115 9.78 19.62 32.57
N ALA A 116 9.91 18.84 33.63
CA ALA A 116 9.11 19.05 34.82
C ALA A 116 9.29 20.52 35.26
N ALA A 117 8.50 21.43 34.68
CA ALA A 117 8.16 22.72 35.26
C ALA A 117 7.08 22.40 36.30
N SER A 118 7.53 21.97 37.47
CA SER A 118 7.49 22.71 38.74
C SER A 118 6.10 22.69 39.38
N PRO A 119 6.03 22.47 40.69
CA PRO A 119 6.30 23.56 41.63
C PRO A 119 7.65 23.48 42.33
#